data_AF-A0A8T4WAX8-F1
#
_entry.id   AF-A0A8T4WAX8-F1
#
_cell.length_a   1.000
_cell.length_b   1.000
_cell.length_c   1.000
_cell.angle_alpha   90.00
_cell.angle_beta   90.00
_cell.angle_gamma   90.00
#
_symmetry.space_group_name_H-M   'P 1'
#
loop_
_entity.id
_entity.type
_entity.pdbx_description
1 polymer ?
#
loop_
_entity_poly.entity_id
_entity_poly.type
_entity_poly.pdbx_seq_one_letter_code
_entity_poly.pdbx_strand_id
1 'polypeptide(L)' 'MSSKFEEVISKYEKKLNSVPGNSVLEYLAEGESFLIDTSDCLLRVTKRNGRAEVAMVEIPVP' A
#
# COMPACT_ATOMS: atom_id res chain seq x y z
N MET A 1 -1.73 -11.49 -12.66
CA MET A 1 -2.67 -10.98 -11.64
C MET A 1 -3.86 -10.38 -12.37
N SER A 2 -5.06 -10.40 -11.79
CA SER A 2 -6.25 -9.79 -12.43
C SER A 2 -6.04 -8.27 -12.55
N SER A 3 -6.33 -7.69 -13.72
CA SER A 3 -6.09 -6.26 -14.02
C SER A 3 -6.76 -5.32 -13.00
N LYS A 4 -7.87 -5.75 -12.39
CA LYS A 4 -8.59 -5.00 -11.35
C LYS A 4 -7.72 -4.72 -10.13
N PHE A 5 -6.85 -5.65 -9.74
CA PHE A 5 -6.01 -5.47 -8.55
C PHE A 5 -4.82 -4.54 -8.80
N GLU A 6 -4.27 -4.57 -10.01
CA GLU A 6 -3.21 -3.64 -10.42
C GLU A 6 -3.72 -2.19 -10.42
N GLU A 7 -4.96 -1.97 -10.87
CA GLU A 7 -5.62 -0.67 -10.77
C GLU A 7 -5.82 -0.20 -9.32
N VAL A 8 -6.21 -1.11 -8.43
CA VAL A 8 -6.37 -0.80 -6.99
C VAL A 8 -5.02 -0.41 -6.38
N ILE A 9 -3.98 -1.21 -6.59
CA ILE A 9 -2.62 -0.92 -6.10
C ILE A 9 -2.17 0.47 -6.57
N SER A 10 -2.25 0.74 -7.87
CA SER A 10 -1.85 2.01 -8.48
C SER A 10 -2.62 3.20 -7.89
N LYS A 11 -3.93 3.03 -7.66
CA LYS A 11 -4.78 4.07 -7.05
C LYS A 11 -4.34 4.40 -5.62
N TYR A 12 -4.09 3.38 -4.80
CA TYR A 12 -3.65 3.57 -3.42
C TYR A 12 -2.24 4.17 -3.36
N GLU A 13 -1.32 3.66 -4.17
CA GLU A 13 0.05 4.18 -4.25
C GLU A 13 0.06 5.66 -4.64
N LYS A 14 -0.70 6.05 -5.67
CA LYS A 14 -0.85 7.45 -6.07
C LYS A 14 -1.47 8.32 -4.96
N LYS A 15 -2.47 7.81 -4.25
CA LYS A 15 -3.16 8.56 -3.20
C LYS A 15 -2.25 8.79 -1.98
N LEU A 16 -1.53 7.76 -1.56
CA LEU A 16 -0.62 7.81 -0.40
C LEU A 16 0.62 8.67 -0.67
N ASN A 17 1.07 8.76 -1.92
CA ASN A 17 2.15 9.67 -2.31
C ASN A 17 1.69 11.10 -2.66
N SER A 18 0.40 11.43 -2.50
CA SER A 18 -0.10 12.80 -2.67
C SER A 18 0.02 13.62 -1.38
N VAL A 19 0.05 14.95 -1.46
CA VAL A 19 0.21 15.86 -0.30
C VAL A 19 -0.63 15.47 0.93
N PRO A 20 -1.95 15.24 0.84
CA PRO A 20 -2.71 14.82 2.01
C PRO A 20 -2.41 13.38 2.47
N GLY A 21 -2.06 12.48 1.54
CA GLY A 21 -1.79 11.07 1.84
C GLY A 21 -0.42 10.80 2.45
N ASN A 22 0.58 11.64 2.14
CA ASN A 22 1.95 11.46 2.61
C ASN A 22 2.06 11.63 4.14
N SER A 23 1.13 12.34 4.76
CA SER A 23 1.04 12.49 6.22
C SER A 23 1.03 11.15 6.97
N VAL A 24 0.46 10.10 6.38
CA VAL A 24 0.47 8.74 6.97
C VAL A 24 1.89 8.17 7.02
N LEU A 25 2.75 8.51 6.05
CA LEU A 25 4.14 8.05 5.99
C LEU A 25 5.04 8.78 6.98
N GLU A 26 4.65 9.95 7.48
CA GLU A 26 5.42 10.68 8.50
C GLU A 26 5.50 9.91 9.82
N TYR A 27 4.50 9.06 10.10
CA TYR A 27 4.44 8.22 11.29
C TYR A 27 5.13 6.85 11.13
N LEU A 28 5.64 6.53 9.94
CA LEU A 28 6.36 5.30 9.66
C LEU A 28 7.86 5.57 9.61
N ALA A 29 8.64 4.71 10.27
CA ALA A 29 10.07 4.64 10.00
C ALA A 29 10.32 4.05 8.60
N GLU A 30 11.51 4.32 8.06
CA GLU A 30 11.92 3.79 6.77
C GLU A 30 11.98 2.25 6.82
N GLY A 31 11.33 1.58 5.85
CA GLY A 31 11.18 0.13 5.83
C GLY A 31 10.00 -0.43 6.67
N GLU A 32 9.34 0.39 7.49
CA GLU A 32 8.13 -0.04 8.19
C GLU A 32 6.95 -0.19 7.23
N SER A 33 6.04 -1.09 7.58
CA SER A 33 4.85 -1.38 6.80
C SER A 33 3.61 -1.54 7.66
N PHE A 34 2.46 -1.17 7.11
CA PHE A 34 1.15 -1.46 7.66
C PHE A 34 0.27 -2.15 6.61
N LEU A 35 -0.84 -2.71 7.08
CA LEU A 35 -1.80 -3.41 6.24
C LEU A 35 -3.08 -2.59 6.10
N ILE A 36 -3.61 -2.54 4.88
CA ILE A 36 -4.94 -2.02 4.58
C ILE A 36 -5.78 -3.22 4.15
N ASP A 37 -6.75 -3.56 5.00
CA ASP A 37 -7.77 -4.54 4.66
C ASP A 37 -8.87 -3.87 3.84
N THR A 38 -9.16 -4.41 2.67
CA THR A 38 -10.25 -3.96 1.79
C THR A 38 -11.19 -5.13 1.56
N SER A 39 -12.41 -4.88 1.10
CA SER A 39 -13.38 -5.94 0.80
C SER A 39 -12.85 -7.00 -0.19
N ASP A 40 -11.89 -6.63 -1.03
CA ASP A 40 -11.46 -7.43 -2.18
C ASP A 40 -10.05 -8.01 -1.99
N CYS A 41 -9.21 -7.39 -1.15
CA CYS A 41 -7.81 -7.78 -0.97
C CYS A 41 -7.16 -7.14 0.27
N LEU A 42 -6.05 -7.74 0.69
CA LEU A 42 -5.16 -7.18 1.70
C LEU A 42 -3.98 -6.49 1.02
N LEU A 43 -3.76 -5.20 1.30
CA LEU A 43 -2.65 -4.42 0.77
C LEU A 43 -1.62 -4.17 1.86
N ARG A 44 -0.34 -4.38 1.54
CA ARG A 44 0.79 -3.93 2.36
C ARG A 44 1.29 -2.60 1.81
N VAL A 45 1.32 -1.60 2.68
CA VAL A 45 1.94 -0.31 2.40
C VAL A 45 3.26 -0.26 3.15
N THR A 46 4.36 -0.03 2.44
CA THR A 46 5.71 0.08 3.02
C THR A 46 6.28 1.46 2.73
N LYS A 47 6.92 2.09 3.71
CA LYS A 47 7.70 3.30 3.45
C LYS A 47 9.05 2.92 2.85
N ARG A 48 9.29 3.35 1.61
CA ARG A 48 10.56 3.17 0.89
C ARG A 48 11.03 4.47 0.26
N ASN A 49 12.24 4.90 0.58
CA ASN A 49 12.86 6.15 0.16
C ASN A 49 11.94 7.36 0.36
N GLY A 50 11.26 7.43 1.52
CA GLY A 50 10.29 8.48 1.82
C GLY A 50 9.01 8.46 0.99
N ARG A 51 8.69 7.34 0.32
CA ARG A 51 7.49 7.13 -0.48
C ARG A 51 6.71 5.90 -0.03
N ALA A 52 5.42 5.85 -0.35
CA ALA A 52 4.61 4.66 -0.15
C ALA A 52 4.83 3.73 -1.33
N GLU A 53 5.26 2.50 -1.07
CA GLU A 53 5.15 1.38 -1.99
C GLU A 53 3.97 0.51 -1.54
N VAL A 54 3.09 0.14 -2.47
CA VAL A 54 1.90 -0.67 -2.20
C VAL A 54 2.00 -2.00 -2.93
N ALA A 55 1.80 -3.09 -2.21
CA ALA A 55 1.79 -4.44 -2.76
C ALA A 55 0.60 -5.23 -2.21
N MET A 56 0.09 -6.19 -2.97
CA MET A 56 -0.87 -7.14 -2.43
C MET A 56 -0.17 -8.14 -1.51
N VAL A 57 -0.81 -8.49 -0.40
CA VAL A 57 -0.40 -9.63 0.41
C VAL A 57 -1.05 -10.87 -0.18
N GLU A 58 -0.24 -11.76 -0.75
CA GLU A 58 -0.69 -13.13 -0.99
C GLU A 58 -0.88 -13.79 0.37
N ILE A 59 -2.13 -14.02 0.77
CA ILE A 59 -2.41 -14.87 1.93
C ILE A 59 -2.06 -16.29 1.49
N PRO A 60 -1.08 -16.97 2.12
CA PRO A 60 -0.84 -18.37 1.83
C PRO A 60 -2.12 -19.13 2.17
N VAL A 61 -2.73 -19.76 1.17
CA VAL A 61 -3.84 -20.69 1.40
C VAL A 61 -3.22 -21.91 2.09
N PRO A 62 -3.70 -22.32 3.29
CA PRO A 62 -3.12 -23.44 4.03
C PRO A 62 -3.23 -24.78 3.28
#